data_AF-A0A7J8QLR7-F1
#
_entry.id   AF-A0A7J8QLR7-F1
#
_cell.length_a   1.000
_cell.length_b   1.000
_cell.length_c   1.000
_cell.angle_alpha   90.00
_cell.angle_beta   90.00
_cell.angle_gamma   90.00
#
_symmetry.space_group_name_H-M   'P 1'
#
loop_
_entity.id
_entity.type
_entity.pdbx_description
1 polymer ?
#
loop_
_entity_poly.entity_id
_entity_poly.type
_entity_poly.pdbx_seq_one_letter_code
_entity_poly.pdbx_strand_id
1 'polypeptide(L)'
;MMANGSLVRILIHTGVTKYLNFKAVDGSYVYKKKKIYKVPATDVEALKSPLMGLFEKRRARKFFIYVQDYDENDPKSHEKLDLNKVTAKELISKYGLEDDTIDFIGHALALHNEDSYLAQPALNFVKRMKLYAESLARFQGGSPYIYPLYGLGELPQAFARLSAVYGGTYMLNKPECKVEFDGDGKVIGVTSEGETAKCNKVVCDPSYLSDKVKKVGKVARAVCVMSHPIPDTNDSHSAQVILPQKQLGRKSD
;
A
#
# COMPACT_ATOMS: atom_id res chain seq x y z
N MET A 1 -1.82 6.21 2.87
CA MET A 1 -1.98 4.91 3.56
C MET A 1 -3.35 4.36 3.26
N MET A 2 -3.53 3.03 3.13
CA MET A 2 -4.86 2.43 2.97
C MET A 2 -5.74 2.67 4.19
N ALA A 3 -6.95 3.19 3.99
CA ALA A 3 -7.86 3.56 5.05
C ALA A 3 -8.26 2.37 5.96
N ASN A 4 -8.42 1.16 5.42
CA ASN A 4 -8.70 -0.06 6.21
C ASN A 4 -7.44 -0.95 6.42
N GLY A 5 -6.25 -0.41 6.16
CA GLY A 5 -4.99 -1.15 6.26
C GLY A 5 -4.56 -1.48 7.69
N SER A 6 -3.62 -2.43 7.81
CA SER A 6 -3.07 -2.87 9.10
C SER A 6 -2.46 -1.73 9.92
N LEU A 7 -1.74 -0.80 9.27
CA LEU A 7 -1.17 0.37 9.95
C LEU A 7 -2.24 1.22 10.62
N VAL A 8 -3.38 1.48 9.96
CA VAL A 8 -4.49 2.24 10.56
C VAL A 8 -5.08 1.50 11.76
N ARG A 9 -5.21 0.17 11.68
CA ARG A 9 -5.65 -0.64 12.82
C ARG A 9 -4.68 -0.56 14.00
N ILE A 10 -3.36 -0.58 13.75
CA ILE A 10 -2.34 -0.37 14.78
C ILE A 10 -2.49 1.02 15.39
N LEU A 11 -2.62 2.09 14.58
CA LEU A 11 -2.76 3.46 15.08
C LEU A 11 -3.95 3.60 16.03
N ILE A 12 -5.08 2.96 15.70
CA ILE A 12 -6.29 2.94 16.54
C ILE A 12 -6.03 2.13 17.81
N HIS A 13 -5.48 0.93 17.68
CA HIS A 13 -5.26 0.01 18.81
C HIS A 13 -4.28 0.58 19.85
N THR A 14 -3.21 1.24 19.39
CA THR A 14 -2.23 1.88 20.29
C THR A 14 -2.68 3.25 20.80
N GLY A 15 -3.81 3.75 20.31
CA GLY A 15 -4.38 5.04 20.71
C GLY A 15 -3.58 6.26 20.26
N VAL A 16 -2.62 6.11 19.33
CA VAL A 16 -1.82 7.25 18.82
C VAL A 16 -2.58 8.17 17.89
N THR A 17 -3.77 7.76 17.44
CA THR A 17 -4.69 8.61 16.66
C THR A 17 -5.03 9.93 17.35
N LYS A 18 -4.96 10.00 18.68
CA LYS A 18 -5.14 11.27 19.43
C LYS A 18 -4.09 12.34 19.14
N TYR A 19 -2.97 11.97 18.53
CA TYR A 19 -1.89 12.88 18.14
C TYR A 19 -1.87 13.17 16.64
N LEU A 20 -2.77 12.55 15.86
CA LEU A 20 -2.69 12.53 14.41
C LEU A 20 -4.03 12.96 13.81
N ASN A 21 -3.97 13.94 12.92
CA ASN A 21 -5.11 14.30 12.08
C ASN A 21 -4.87 13.78 10.67
N PHE A 22 -5.90 13.16 10.07
CA PHE A 22 -5.82 12.61 8.73
C PHE A 22 -6.80 13.32 7.80
N LYS A 23 -6.37 13.52 6.56
CA LYS A 23 -7.26 13.89 5.45
C LYS A 23 -7.35 12.72 4.47
N ALA A 24 -8.55 12.48 3.93
CA ALA A 24 -8.69 11.57 2.80
C ALA A 24 -8.00 12.16 1.57
N VAL A 25 -7.38 11.30 0.76
CA VAL A 25 -6.77 11.69 -0.52
C VAL A 25 -7.89 11.76 -1.55
N ASP A 26 -7.97 12.86 -2.32
CA ASP A 26 -9.17 13.19 -3.12
C ASP A 26 -9.38 12.23 -4.31
N GLY A 27 -8.32 11.64 -4.85
CA GLY A 27 -8.44 10.75 -6.00
C GLY A 27 -7.29 9.75 -6.17
N SER A 28 -7.61 8.65 -6.86
CA SER A 28 -6.64 7.67 -7.37
C SER A 28 -6.86 7.52 -8.87
N TYR A 29 -5.77 7.64 -9.62
CA TYR A 29 -5.78 7.71 -11.08
C TYR A 29 -4.81 6.68 -11.66
N VAL A 30 -5.13 6.20 -12.86
CA VAL A 30 -4.28 5.30 -13.63
C VAL A 30 -3.98 5.90 -15.00
N TYR A 31 -2.72 5.82 -15.40
CA TYR A 31 -2.27 6.23 -16.72
C TYR A 31 -2.61 5.17 -17.77
N LYS A 32 -3.25 5.58 -18.86
CA LYS A 32 -3.53 4.73 -20.04
C LYS A 32 -3.43 5.59 -21.31
N LYS A 33 -2.63 5.16 -22.29
CA LYS A 33 -2.51 5.83 -23.61
C LYS A 33 -2.35 7.37 -23.52
N LYS A 34 -1.36 7.87 -22.75
CA LYS A 34 -1.02 9.30 -22.58
C LYS A 34 -2.00 10.16 -21.79
N LYS A 35 -3.03 9.56 -21.18
CA LYS A 35 -3.98 10.27 -20.31
C LYS A 35 -4.08 9.55 -18.97
N ILE A 36 -4.51 10.27 -17.93
CA ILE A 36 -4.85 9.68 -16.64
C ILE A 36 -6.37 9.59 -16.51
N TYR A 37 -6.84 8.55 -15.82
CA TYR A 37 -8.27 8.29 -15.60
C TYR A 37 -8.48 7.92 -14.15
N LYS A 38 -9.61 8.35 -13.56
CA LYS A 38 -9.99 7.91 -12.22
C LYS A 38 -10.12 6.39 -12.19
N VAL A 39 -9.51 5.75 -11.19
CA VAL A 39 -9.59 4.31 -10.98
C VAL A 39 -11.00 3.95 -10.49
N PRO A 40 -11.76 3.11 -11.21
CA PRO A 40 -13.05 2.64 -10.73
C PRO A 40 -12.83 1.52 -9.71
N ALA A 41 -13.45 1.64 -8.54
CA ALA A 41 -13.24 0.69 -7.45
C ALA A 41 -14.53 0.08 -6.89
N THR A 42 -15.68 0.48 -7.44
CA THR A 42 -17.00 -0.10 -7.15
C THR A 42 -17.69 -0.53 -8.44
N ASP A 43 -18.74 -1.34 -8.34
CA ASP A 43 -19.54 -1.75 -9.49
C ASP A 43 -20.19 -0.54 -10.20
N VAL A 44 -20.66 0.44 -9.43
CA VAL A 44 -21.23 1.70 -9.96
C VAL A 44 -20.17 2.53 -10.69
N GLU A 45 -18.98 2.68 -10.13
CA GLU A 45 -17.89 3.40 -10.80
C GLU A 45 -17.38 2.67 -12.04
N ALA A 46 -17.33 1.33 -12.02
CA ALA A 46 -16.96 0.52 -13.16
C ALA A 46 -17.89 0.77 -14.36
N LEU A 47 -19.20 0.86 -14.12
CA LEU A 47 -20.19 1.18 -15.16
C LEU A 47 -20.01 2.60 -15.74
N LYS A 48 -19.52 3.55 -14.95
CA LYS A 48 -19.27 4.95 -15.40
C LYS A 48 -17.90 5.14 -16.06
N SER A 49 -16.94 4.28 -15.79
CA SER A 49 -15.55 4.47 -16.21
C SER A 49 -15.36 4.52 -17.73
N PRO A 50 -14.57 5.45 -18.30
CA PRO A 50 -14.21 5.44 -19.72
C PRO A 50 -13.09 4.42 -20.05
N LEU A 51 -12.53 3.71 -19.06
CA LEU A 51 -11.41 2.78 -19.26
C LEU A 51 -11.80 1.50 -20.02
N MET A 52 -13.10 1.18 -20.03
CA MET A 52 -13.67 -0.08 -20.53
C MET A 52 -14.84 0.19 -21.50
N GLY A 53 -14.98 -0.66 -22.52
CA GLY A 53 -16.16 -0.69 -23.38
C GLY A 53 -17.41 -1.19 -22.67
N LEU A 54 -18.60 -1.00 -23.26
CA LEU A 54 -19.88 -1.31 -22.62
C LEU A 54 -20.02 -2.78 -22.14
N PHE A 55 -19.57 -3.74 -22.96
CA PHE A 55 -19.62 -5.16 -22.60
C PHE A 55 -18.59 -5.51 -21.52
N GLU A 56 -17.39 -4.94 -21.61
CA GLU A 56 -16.33 -5.15 -20.63
C GLU A 56 -16.72 -4.63 -19.24
N LYS A 57 -17.39 -3.47 -19.18
CA LYS A 57 -17.97 -2.94 -17.93
C LYS A 57 -18.90 -3.92 -17.24
N ARG A 58 -19.72 -4.66 -17.99
CA ARG A 58 -20.65 -5.66 -17.43
C ARG A 58 -19.88 -6.85 -16.87
N ARG A 59 -18.80 -7.30 -17.52
CA ARG A 59 -17.92 -8.37 -17.03
C ARG A 59 -17.16 -7.93 -15.79
N ALA A 60 -16.54 -6.75 -15.82
CA ALA A 60 -15.82 -6.16 -14.68
C ALA A 60 -16.75 -5.98 -13.47
N ARG A 61 -17.99 -5.52 -13.68
CA ARG A 61 -19.01 -5.45 -12.63
C ARG A 61 -19.25 -6.80 -11.95
N LYS A 62 -19.46 -7.87 -12.73
CA LYS A 62 -19.66 -9.22 -12.16
C LYS A 62 -18.46 -9.66 -11.33
N PHE A 63 -17.24 -9.40 -11.83
CA PHE A 63 -16.03 -9.71 -11.11
C PHE A 63 -15.89 -8.91 -9.80
N PHE A 64 -16.20 -7.62 -9.80
CA PHE A 64 -16.17 -6.82 -8.57
C PHE A 64 -17.19 -7.29 -7.53
N ILE A 65 -18.39 -7.69 -7.96
CA ILE A 65 -19.40 -8.28 -7.07
C ILE A 65 -18.85 -9.55 -6.42
N TYR A 66 -18.27 -10.46 -7.21
CA TYR A 66 -17.64 -11.67 -6.67
C TYR A 66 -16.56 -11.37 -5.63
N VAL A 67 -15.65 -10.44 -5.93
CA VAL A 67 -14.59 -10.04 -4.99
C VAL A 67 -15.19 -9.48 -3.70
N GLN A 68 -16.22 -8.64 -3.80
CA GLN A 68 -16.89 -8.06 -2.63
C GLN A 68 -17.60 -9.13 -1.79
N ASP A 69 -18.31 -10.07 -2.43
CA ASP A 69 -19.10 -11.11 -1.77
C ASP A 69 -18.26 -12.29 -1.26
N TYR A 70 -17.02 -12.46 -1.73
CA TYR A 70 -16.14 -13.56 -1.32
C TYR A 70 -15.85 -13.54 0.19
N ASP A 71 -16.23 -14.59 0.90
CA ASP A 71 -15.93 -14.81 2.32
C ASP A 71 -15.19 -16.14 2.48
N GLU A 72 -13.99 -16.11 3.07
CA GLU A 72 -13.17 -17.30 3.32
C GLU A 72 -13.91 -18.36 4.13
N ASN A 73 -14.83 -17.96 5.01
CA ASN A 73 -15.58 -18.85 5.89
C ASN A 73 -16.91 -19.31 5.30
N ASP A 74 -17.34 -18.77 4.16
CA ASP A 74 -18.56 -19.20 3.46
C ASP A 74 -18.24 -19.85 2.11
N PRO A 75 -18.21 -21.20 2.03
CA PRO A 75 -17.98 -21.93 0.79
C PRO A 75 -18.94 -21.59 -0.35
N LYS A 76 -20.14 -21.05 -0.05
CA LYS A 76 -21.11 -20.66 -1.11
C LYS A 76 -20.62 -19.46 -1.90
N SER A 77 -19.88 -18.55 -1.26
CA SER A 77 -19.29 -17.37 -1.91
C SER A 77 -18.12 -17.70 -2.85
N HIS A 78 -17.58 -18.92 -2.78
CA HIS A 78 -16.37 -19.30 -3.53
C HIS A 78 -16.66 -19.64 -4.99
N GLU A 79 -17.92 -19.82 -5.37
CA GLU A 79 -18.34 -20.27 -6.70
C GLU A 79 -17.63 -21.54 -7.18
N LYS A 80 -17.43 -22.51 -6.26
CA LYS A 80 -16.71 -23.78 -6.49
C LYS A 80 -15.21 -23.61 -6.80
N LEU A 81 -14.61 -22.47 -6.48
CA LEU A 81 -13.17 -22.22 -6.63
C LEU A 81 -12.44 -22.33 -5.29
N ASP A 82 -11.28 -22.98 -5.26
CA ASP A 82 -10.36 -22.92 -4.12
C ASP A 82 -9.30 -21.86 -4.40
N LEU A 83 -9.43 -20.66 -3.81
CA LEU A 83 -8.52 -19.54 -4.07
C LEU A 83 -7.09 -19.76 -3.54
N ASN A 84 -6.84 -20.82 -2.78
CA ASN A 84 -5.48 -21.24 -2.40
C ASN A 84 -4.79 -22.05 -3.51
N LYS A 85 -5.53 -22.53 -4.50
CA LYS A 85 -5.02 -23.35 -5.60
C LYS A 85 -5.19 -22.69 -6.95
N VAL A 86 -6.36 -22.09 -7.19
CA VAL A 86 -6.67 -21.39 -8.42
C VAL A 86 -5.82 -20.12 -8.48
N THR A 87 -5.14 -19.93 -9.61
CA THR A 87 -4.30 -18.76 -9.84
C THR A 87 -5.16 -17.51 -10.09
N ALA A 88 -4.59 -16.33 -9.85
CA ALA A 88 -5.29 -15.08 -10.17
C ALA A 88 -5.67 -15.00 -11.65
N LYS A 89 -4.83 -15.51 -12.56
CA LYS A 89 -5.13 -15.57 -13.99
C LYS A 89 -6.34 -16.43 -14.31
N GLU A 90 -6.45 -17.62 -13.72
CA GLU A 90 -7.58 -18.53 -13.94
C GLU A 90 -8.88 -17.92 -13.40
N LEU A 91 -8.84 -17.33 -12.20
CA LEU A 91 -9.97 -16.63 -11.62
C LEU A 91 -10.44 -15.50 -12.55
N ILE A 92 -9.54 -14.64 -12.99
CA ILE A 92 -9.86 -13.49 -13.86
C ILE A 92 -10.41 -13.97 -15.22
N SER A 93 -9.81 -15.01 -15.79
CA SER A 93 -10.24 -15.60 -17.08
C SER A 93 -11.67 -16.15 -17.01
N LYS A 94 -12.12 -16.67 -15.86
CA LYS A 94 -13.52 -17.12 -15.65
C LYS A 94 -14.53 -16.00 -15.92
N TYR A 95 -14.16 -14.75 -15.67
CA TYR A 95 -15.00 -13.58 -15.90
C TYR A 95 -14.84 -12.97 -17.30
N GLY A 96 -13.90 -13.48 -18.11
CA GLY A 96 -13.65 -13.04 -19.47
C GLY A 96 -13.18 -11.59 -19.58
N LEU A 97 -12.42 -11.11 -18.60
CA LEU A 97 -11.86 -9.75 -18.61
C LEU A 97 -10.73 -9.64 -19.66
N GLU A 98 -10.69 -8.51 -20.36
CA GLU A 98 -9.68 -8.20 -21.37
C GLU A 98 -8.33 -7.84 -20.72
N ASP A 99 -7.21 -8.10 -21.38
CA ASP A 99 -5.87 -7.88 -20.83
C ASP A 99 -5.64 -6.46 -20.28
N ASP A 100 -6.17 -5.44 -20.95
CA ASP A 100 -6.15 -4.04 -20.50
C ASP A 100 -6.88 -3.84 -19.15
N THR A 101 -7.95 -4.59 -18.91
CA THR A 101 -8.71 -4.59 -17.67
C THR A 101 -7.94 -5.31 -16.56
N ILE A 102 -7.34 -6.46 -16.89
CA ILE A 102 -6.48 -7.21 -15.98
C ILE A 102 -5.32 -6.34 -15.50
N ASP A 103 -4.67 -5.62 -16.42
CA ASP A 103 -3.56 -4.70 -16.13
C ASP A 103 -3.98 -3.62 -15.13
N PHE A 104 -5.09 -2.91 -15.36
CA PHE A 104 -5.52 -1.89 -14.41
C PHE A 104 -5.98 -2.49 -13.08
N ILE A 105 -6.67 -3.63 -13.06
CA ILE A 105 -7.13 -4.24 -11.80
C ILE A 105 -5.93 -4.67 -10.96
N GLY A 106 -4.95 -5.35 -11.55
CA GLY A 106 -3.74 -5.79 -10.86
C GLY A 106 -2.92 -4.65 -10.29
N HIS A 107 -2.67 -3.62 -11.11
CA HIS A 107 -1.74 -2.55 -10.76
C HIS A 107 -2.41 -1.36 -10.05
N ALA A 108 -3.65 -1.02 -10.40
CA ALA A 108 -4.33 0.16 -9.86
C ALA A 108 -5.28 -0.13 -8.69
N LEU A 109 -5.80 -1.36 -8.57
CA LEU A 109 -6.66 -1.78 -7.45
C LEU A 109 -5.94 -2.72 -6.48
N ALA A 110 -5.37 -3.82 -6.97
CA ALA A 110 -4.65 -4.76 -6.12
C ALA A 110 -3.23 -4.27 -5.74
N LEU A 111 -2.75 -3.20 -6.40
CA LEU A 111 -1.46 -2.55 -6.15
C LEU A 111 -0.29 -3.53 -6.19
N HIS A 112 -0.31 -4.45 -7.16
CA HIS A 112 0.87 -5.23 -7.51
C HIS A 112 1.81 -4.38 -8.37
N ASN A 113 3.12 -4.51 -8.15
CA ASN A 113 4.11 -3.78 -8.95
C ASN A 113 4.46 -4.51 -10.26
N GLU A 114 4.26 -5.84 -10.29
CA GLU A 114 4.61 -6.72 -11.40
C GLU A 114 3.51 -7.75 -11.64
N ASP A 115 3.49 -8.36 -12.83
CA ASP A 115 2.49 -9.35 -13.25
C ASP A 115 2.66 -10.76 -12.64
N SER A 116 3.69 -10.98 -11.81
CA SER A 116 3.97 -12.29 -11.19
C SER A 116 2.81 -12.80 -10.32
N TYR A 117 1.93 -11.91 -9.83
CA TYR A 117 0.72 -12.26 -9.10
C TYR A 117 -0.26 -13.11 -9.92
N LEU A 118 -0.25 -13.00 -11.26
CA LEU A 118 -1.15 -13.75 -12.16
C LEU A 118 -0.94 -15.27 -12.04
N ALA A 119 0.29 -15.70 -11.76
CA ALA A 119 0.65 -17.10 -11.59
C ALA A 119 0.56 -17.59 -10.13
N GLN A 120 0.24 -16.70 -9.18
CA GLN A 120 0.11 -17.04 -7.76
C GLN A 120 -1.35 -17.36 -7.40
N PRO A 121 -1.59 -18.08 -6.27
CA PRO A 121 -2.93 -18.29 -5.75
C PRO A 121 -3.72 -16.98 -5.61
N ALA A 122 -4.98 -17.01 -6.06
CA ALA A 122 -5.83 -15.83 -6.18
C ALA A 122 -6.24 -15.20 -4.83
N LEU A 123 -6.10 -15.92 -3.71
CA LEU A 123 -6.55 -15.45 -2.40
C LEU A 123 -5.94 -14.09 -2.00
N ASN A 124 -4.63 -13.92 -2.18
CA ASN A 124 -3.97 -12.66 -1.81
C ASN A 124 -4.45 -11.50 -2.70
N PHE A 125 -4.61 -11.77 -3.99
CA PHE A 125 -5.13 -10.82 -4.97
C PHE A 125 -6.55 -10.35 -4.62
N VAL A 126 -7.46 -11.29 -4.33
CA VAL A 126 -8.84 -10.97 -3.88
C VAL A 126 -8.84 -10.17 -2.58
N LYS A 127 -8.04 -10.55 -1.58
CA LYS A 127 -7.91 -9.80 -0.31
C LYS A 127 -7.42 -8.37 -0.52
N ARG A 128 -6.46 -8.14 -1.41
CA ARG A 128 -5.96 -6.80 -1.75
C ARG A 128 -7.05 -5.94 -2.40
N MET A 129 -7.81 -6.52 -3.33
CA MET A 129 -8.93 -5.83 -3.95
C MET A 129 -10.04 -5.50 -2.96
N LYS A 130 -10.41 -6.44 -2.08
CA LYS A 130 -11.37 -6.19 -0.98
C LYS A 130 -10.88 -5.07 -0.07
N LEU A 131 -9.60 -5.11 0.33
CA LEU A 131 -9.00 -4.05 1.15
C LEU A 131 -9.11 -2.67 0.47
N TYR A 132 -8.90 -2.58 -0.85
CA TYR A 132 -9.09 -1.34 -1.60
C TYR A 132 -10.55 -0.86 -1.52
N ALA A 133 -11.51 -1.73 -1.84
CA ALA A 133 -12.93 -1.39 -1.86
C ALA A 133 -13.45 -0.97 -0.48
N GLU A 134 -13.10 -1.72 0.57
CA GLU A 134 -13.45 -1.40 1.96
C GLU A 134 -12.80 -0.09 2.42
N SER A 135 -11.55 0.16 1.99
CA SER A 135 -10.86 1.41 2.30
C SER A 135 -11.52 2.61 1.65
N LEU A 136 -11.97 2.47 0.40
CA LEU A 136 -12.74 3.50 -0.31
C LEU A 136 -14.08 3.79 0.36
N ALA A 137 -14.76 2.75 0.84
CA ALA A 137 -16.05 2.90 1.52
C ALA A 137 -15.92 3.52 2.93
N ARG A 138 -14.71 3.48 3.53
CA ARG A 138 -14.48 3.93 4.91
C ARG A 138 -14.59 5.45 5.08
N PHE A 139 -14.18 6.24 4.09
CA PHE A 139 -14.16 7.70 4.18
C PHE A 139 -14.72 8.34 2.91
N GLN A 140 -15.44 9.45 3.07
CA GLN A 140 -15.88 10.29 1.95
C GLN A 140 -14.68 11.06 1.38
N GLY A 141 -13.94 10.44 0.46
CA GLY A 141 -12.72 11.03 -0.08
C GLY A 141 -12.38 10.68 -1.52
N GLY A 142 -13.20 9.88 -2.21
CA GLY A 142 -12.96 9.56 -3.63
C GLY A 142 -11.77 8.62 -3.92
N SER A 143 -11.01 8.22 -2.90
CA SER A 143 -9.93 7.23 -2.98
C SER A 143 -9.85 6.37 -1.71
N PRO A 144 -9.14 5.23 -1.72
CA PRO A 144 -8.99 4.37 -0.54
C PRO A 144 -7.92 4.87 0.44
N TYR A 145 -7.37 6.06 0.24
CA TYR A 145 -6.19 6.52 0.97
C TYR A 145 -6.49 7.66 1.93
N ILE A 146 -5.76 7.64 3.04
CA ILE A 146 -5.63 8.76 3.96
C ILE A 146 -4.17 9.19 4.08
N TYR A 147 -3.96 10.46 4.39
CA TYR A 147 -2.64 11.06 4.59
C TYR A 147 -2.65 11.94 5.85
N PRO A 148 -1.62 11.87 6.71
CA PRO A 148 -1.54 12.71 7.91
C PRO A 148 -1.37 14.18 7.51
N LEU A 149 -2.13 15.07 8.14
CA LEU A 149 -1.84 16.50 8.09
C LEU A 149 -0.41 16.73 8.59
N TYR A 150 0.30 17.67 7.98
CA TYR A 150 1.72 17.96 8.23
C TYR A 150 2.73 16.89 7.76
N GLY A 151 2.25 15.79 7.18
CA GLY A 151 3.10 14.83 6.49
C GLY A 151 3.46 13.59 7.29
N LEU A 152 4.14 12.66 6.62
CA LEU A 152 4.47 11.34 7.19
C LEU A 152 5.41 11.40 8.41
N GLY A 153 6.09 12.52 8.63
CA GLY A 153 6.94 12.76 9.80
C GLY A 153 6.19 12.78 11.13
N GLU A 154 4.86 12.98 11.11
CA GLU A 154 4.03 12.92 12.31
C GLU A 154 3.89 11.49 12.85
N LEU A 155 3.96 10.47 12.00
CA LEU A 155 3.85 9.08 12.41
C LEU A 155 4.96 8.65 13.38
N PRO A 156 6.27 8.79 13.06
CA PRO A 156 7.33 8.44 14.00
C PRO A 156 7.29 9.32 15.26
N GLN A 157 6.92 10.59 15.16
CA GLN A 157 6.77 11.47 16.33
C GLN A 157 5.66 10.98 17.28
N ALA A 158 4.51 10.58 16.75
CA ALA A 158 3.39 10.08 17.54
C ALA A 158 3.75 8.77 18.28
N PHE A 159 4.46 7.85 17.61
CA PHE A 159 4.96 6.63 18.26
C PHE A 159 6.08 6.91 19.25
N ALA A 160 6.96 7.88 18.98
CA ALA A 160 7.99 8.30 19.93
C ALA A 160 7.36 8.86 21.21
N ARG A 161 6.33 9.69 21.06
CA ARG A 161 5.54 10.19 22.19
C ARG A 161 4.86 9.05 22.95
N LEU A 162 4.26 8.08 22.26
CA LEU A 162 3.66 6.91 22.90
C LEU A 162 4.70 6.19 23.77
N SER A 163 5.85 5.87 23.21
CA SER A 163 6.94 5.21 23.94
C SER A 163 7.38 6.01 25.18
N ALA A 164 7.54 7.34 25.05
CA ALA A 164 7.90 8.20 26.18
C ALA A 164 6.85 8.19 27.31
N VAL A 165 5.55 8.13 26.98
CA VAL A 165 4.48 7.98 27.98
C VAL A 165 4.61 6.68 28.77
N TYR A 166 5.17 5.63 28.16
CA TYR A 166 5.44 4.34 28.81
C TYR A 166 6.88 4.21 29.34
N GLY A 167 7.62 5.33 29.47
CA GLY A 167 8.95 5.37 30.10
C GLY A 167 10.13 5.25 29.14
N GLY A 168 9.91 5.30 27.82
CA GLY A 168 10.99 5.32 26.84
C GLY A 168 11.79 6.64 26.85
N THR A 169 13.12 6.54 26.85
CA THR A 169 14.02 7.70 26.74
C THR A 169 14.47 7.87 25.30
N TYR A 170 14.42 9.11 24.80
CA TYR A 170 14.82 9.46 23.44
C TYR A 170 16.07 10.32 23.43
N MET A 171 17.03 9.95 22.59
CA MET A 171 18.24 10.72 22.34
C MET A 171 18.33 11.00 20.84
N LEU A 172 18.29 12.28 20.47
CA LEU A 172 18.53 12.75 19.10
C LEU A 172 19.92 13.35 19.03
N ASN A 173 20.48 13.46 17.82
CA ASN A 173 21.83 13.98 17.60
C ASN A 173 22.90 13.24 18.44
N LYS A 174 22.73 11.92 18.60
CA LYS A 174 23.67 11.05 19.31
C LYS A 174 24.57 10.35 18.27
N PRO A 175 25.84 10.78 18.11
CA PRO A 175 26.71 10.29 17.05
C PRO A 175 27.30 8.93 17.37
N GLU A 176 27.89 8.28 16.36
CA GLU A 176 28.74 7.09 16.52
C GLU A 176 28.10 5.91 17.27
N CYS A 177 26.78 5.72 17.13
CA CYS A 177 26.08 4.59 17.71
C CYS A 177 26.59 3.27 17.12
N LYS A 178 27.35 2.52 17.91
CA LYS A 178 27.91 1.22 17.55
C LYS A 178 27.23 0.11 18.33
N VAL A 179 26.70 -0.89 17.64
CA VAL A 179 26.15 -2.09 18.27
C VAL A 179 27.31 -2.99 18.70
N GLU A 180 27.34 -3.35 19.98
CA GLU A 180 28.37 -4.21 20.56
C GLU A 180 27.89 -5.66 20.63
N PHE A 181 28.80 -6.59 20.32
CA PHE A 181 28.55 -8.03 20.33
C PHE A 181 29.56 -8.73 21.24
N ASP A 182 29.16 -9.84 21.85
CA ASP A 182 30.07 -10.75 22.55
C ASP A 182 30.81 -11.68 21.59
N GLY A 183 31.65 -12.57 22.15
CA GLY A 183 32.43 -13.54 21.38
C GLY A 183 31.58 -14.56 20.61
N ASP A 184 30.32 -14.76 21.01
CA ASP A 184 29.37 -15.64 20.34
C ASP A 184 28.54 -14.89 19.27
N GLY A 185 28.78 -13.60 19.08
CA GLY A 185 28.08 -12.75 18.12
C GLY A 185 26.69 -12.30 18.57
N LYS A 186 26.38 -12.39 19.88
CA LYS A 186 25.12 -11.90 20.46
C LYS A 186 25.27 -10.45 20.90
N VAL A 187 24.21 -9.67 20.72
CA VAL A 187 24.20 -8.25 21.12
C VAL A 187 24.28 -8.10 22.64
N ILE A 188 25.13 -7.18 23.09
CA ILE A 188 25.32 -6.88 24.52
C ILE A 188 25.06 -5.40 24.86
N GLY A 189 25.00 -4.52 23.86
CA GLY A 189 24.74 -3.10 24.09
C GLY A 189 24.90 -2.24 22.85
N VAL A 190 24.74 -0.94 23.05
CA VAL A 190 25.06 0.10 22.07
C VAL A 190 25.98 1.12 22.74
N THR A 191 27.13 1.38 22.12
CA THR A 191 28.10 2.38 22.56
C THR A 191 27.93 3.66 21.76
N SER A 192 28.03 4.82 22.40
CA SER A 192 28.12 6.13 21.76
C SER A 192 28.82 7.12 22.69
N GLU A 193 29.77 7.90 22.16
CA GLU A 193 30.56 8.89 22.91
C GLU A 193 31.25 8.29 24.16
N GLY A 194 31.73 7.06 24.05
CA GLY A 194 32.43 6.36 25.14
C GLY A 194 31.53 5.72 26.20
N GLU A 195 30.21 5.94 26.15
CA GLU A 195 29.24 5.33 27.05
C GLU A 195 28.51 4.16 26.39
N THR A 196 28.26 3.08 27.15
CA THR A 196 27.57 1.89 26.64
C THR A 196 26.25 1.65 27.38
N ALA A 197 25.15 1.66 26.64
CA ALA A 197 23.85 1.19 27.10
C ALA A 197 23.71 -0.31 26.86
N LYS A 198 23.67 -1.11 27.94
CA LYS A 198 23.53 -2.58 27.85
C LYS A 198 22.10 -2.98 27.50
N CYS A 199 21.95 -3.95 26.61
CA CYS A 199 20.64 -4.48 26.23
C CYS A 199 20.73 -5.91 25.67
N ASN A 200 19.60 -6.62 25.70
CA ASN A 200 19.50 -8.00 25.20
C ASN A 200 19.09 -8.07 23.72
N LYS A 201 18.53 -6.98 23.19
CA LYS A 201 18.01 -6.87 21.83
C LYS A 201 18.19 -5.44 21.35
N VAL A 202 18.54 -5.30 20.08
CA VAL A 202 18.60 -4.01 19.37
C VAL A 202 17.70 -4.09 18.15
N VAL A 203 16.95 -3.00 17.91
CA VAL A 203 16.21 -2.77 16.68
C VAL A 203 16.80 -1.53 16.03
N CYS A 204 17.30 -1.65 14.81
CA CYS A 204 17.90 -0.56 14.06
C CYS A 204 17.58 -0.70 12.57
N ASP A 205 17.68 0.41 11.84
CA ASP A 205 17.60 0.37 10.38
C ASP A 205 18.96 -0.04 9.75
N PRO A 206 18.99 -0.37 8.45
CA PRO A 206 20.19 -0.84 7.76
C PRO A 206 21.44 0.04 7.87
N SER A 207 21.30 1.35 8.14
CA SER A 207 22.48 2.24 8.21
C SER A 207 23.38 1.97 9.40
N TYR A 208 22.87 1.35 10.47
CA TYR A 208 23.65 1.05 11.68
C TYR A 208 24.41 -0.29 11.61
N LEU A 209 24.02 -1.19 10.69
CA LEU A 209 24.60 -2.53 10.53
C LEU A 209 24.72 -2.88 9.03
N SER A 210 25.50 -2.08 8.30
CA SER A 210 25.63 -2.20 6.84
C SER A 210 26.25 -3.52 6.37
N ASP A 211 27.00 -4.21 7.23
CA ASP A 211 27.61 -5.52 7.01
C ASP A 211 26.61 -6.68 7.16
N LYS A 212 25.47 -6.44 7.83
CA LYS A 212 24.41 -7.45 8.07
C LYS A 212 23.22 -7.32 7.12
N VAL A 213 23.35 -6.55 6.05
CA VAL A 213 22.29 -6.32 5.06
C VAL A 213 22.77 -6.61 3.64
N LYS A 214 21.83 -6.98 2.77
CA LYS A 214 22.07 -7.15 1.33
C LYS A 214 21.28 -6.11 0.56
N LYS A 215 21.92 -5.48 -0.42
CA LYS A 215 21.26 -4.58 -1.35
C LYS A 215 20.32 -5.36 -2.28
N VAL A 216 19.04 -4.96 -2.30
CA VAL A 216 17.99 -5.61 -3.11
C VAL A 216 17.55 -4.78 -4.32
N GLY A 217 17.90 -3.49 -4.37
CA GLY A 217 17.49 -2.61 -5.46
C GLY A 217 17.90 -1.16 -5.24
N LYS A 218 17.37 -0.27 -6.09
CA LYS A 218 17.46 1.18 -5.97
C LYS A 218 16.09 1.78 -6.31
N VAL A 219 15.74 2.90 -5.70
CA VAL A 219 14.50 3.63 -5.98
C VAL A 219 14.87 5.06 -6.34
N ALA A 220 14.37 5.55 -7.48
CA ALA A 220 14.45 6.96 -7.84
C ALA A 220 13.27 7.72 -7.21
N ARG A 221 13.54 8.88 -6.62
CA ARG A 221 12.50 9.78 -6.08
C ARG A 221 12.75 11.19 -6.59
N ALA A 222 11.71 11.82 -7.12
CA ALA A 222 11.72 13.21 -7.51
C ALA A 222 10.62 13.95 -6.73
N VAL A 223 10.98 15.11 -6.17
CA VAL A 223 10.04 16.02 -5.50
C VAL A 223 9.87 17.23 -6.39
N CYS A 224 8.65 17.44 -6.88
CA CYS A 224 8.33 18.53 -7.78
C CYS A 224 7.37 19.50 -7.09
N VAL A 225 7.69 20.79 -7.10
CA VAL A 225 6.81 21.85 -6.63
C VAL A 225 6.06 22.43 -7.83
N MET A 226 4.74 22.51 -7.73
CA MET A 226 3.87 22.99 -8.80
C MET A 226 3.06 24.19 -8.30
N SER A 227 2.82 25.17 -9.17
CA SER A 227 1.97 26.33 -8.89
C SER A 227 0.52 26.15 -9.30
N HIS A 228 0.16 24.95 -9.80
CA HIS A 228 -1.18 24.58 -10.25
C HIS A 228 -1.46 23.10 -9.93
N PRO A 229 -2.74 22.67 -9.88
CA PRO A 229 -3.11 21.27 -9.75
C PRO A 229 -2.55 20.40 -10.88
N ILE A 230 -2.49 19.08 -10.65
CA ILE A 230 -2.12 18.12 -11.69
C ILE A 230 -3.23 18.11 -12.76
N PRO A 231 -2.91 18.27 -14.06
CA PRO A 231 -3.91 18.21 -15.13
C PRO A 231 -4.71 16.91 -15.10
N ASP A 232 -5.97 16.95 -15.56
CA ASP A 232 -6.88 15.79 -15.63
C ASP A 232 -7.21 15.12 -14.28
N THR A 233 -6.98 15.83 -13.15
CA THR A 233 -7.38 15.37 -11.80
C THR A 233 -8.61 16.06 -11.23
N ASN A 234 -9.36 16.81 -12.05
CA ASN A 234 -10.55 17.58 -11.61
C ASN A 234 -10.23 18.50 -10.40
N ASP A 235 -9.10 19.21 -10.49
CA ASP A 235 -8.58 20.12 -9.46
C ASP A 235 -8.42 19.49 -8.06
N SER A 236 -8.16 18.18 -8.00
CA SER A 236 -7.89 17.48 -6.75
C SER A 236 -6.70 18.10 -6.00
N HIS A 237 -6.87 18.36 -4.71
CA HIS A 237 -5.81 18.87 -3.85
C HIS A 237 -4.78 17.79 -3.49
N SER A 238 -5.15 16.53 -3.63
CA SER A 238 -4.30 15.37 -3.37
C SER A 238 -4.70 14.21 -4.27
N ALA A 239 -3.71 13.56 -4.89
CA ALA A 239 -3.96 12.47 -5.81
C ALA A 239 -2.85 11.42 -5.76
N GLN A 240 -3.22 10.17 -6.01
CA GLN A 240 -2.29 9.13 -6.43
C GLN A 240 -2.41 8.93 -7.93
N VAL A 241 -1.28 8.84 -8.64
CA VAL A 241 -1.25 8.46 -10.06
C VAL A 241 -0.41 7.20 -10.20
N ILE A 242 -0.99 6.15 -10.77
CA ILE A 242 -0.33 4.87 -11.03
C ILE A 242 -0.01 4.80 -12.51
N LEU A 243 1.24 4.44 -12.83
CA LEU A 243 1.71 4.30 -14.20
C LEU A 243 2.09 2.83 -14.44
N PRO A 244 1.16 2.00 -14.92
CA PRO A 244 1.43 0.58 -15.12
C PRO A 244 2.59 0.37 -16.10
N GLN A 245 3.48 -0.58 -15.78
CA GLN A 245 4.70 -0.85 -16.55
C GLN A 245 4.44 -1.08 -18.04
N LYS A 246 3.35 -1.81 -18.38
CA LYS A 246 2.97 -2.12 -19.75
C LYS A 246 2.62 -0.87 -20.56
N GLN A 247 2.04 0.14 -19.92
CA GLN A 247 1.66 1.41 -20.56
C GLN A 247 2.88 2.28 -20.91
N LEU A 248 4.03 2.00 -20.31
CA LEU A 248 5.29 2.71 -20.52
C LEU A 248 6.36 1.86 -21.23
N GLY A 249 6.05 0.61 -21.60
CA GLY A 249 7.02 -0.32 -22.18
C GLY A 249 8.20 -0.63 -21.24
N ARG A 250 8.01 -0.49 -19.92
CA ARG A 250 9.04 -0.76 -18.92
C ARG A 250 9.04 -2.24 -18.54
N LYS A 251 10.22 -2.77 -18.22
CA LYS A 251 10.43 -4.17 -17.77
C LYS A 251 10.69 -4.30 -16.27
N SER A 252 10.76 -3.17 -15.57
CA SER A 252 10.88 -3.09 -14.11
C SER A 252 10.13 -1.85 -13.62
N ASP A 253 9.80 -1.86 -12.34
CA ASP A 253 9.54 -0.63 -11.56
C ASP A 253 10.79 0.28 -11.57
#